data_AF-A0A379WB40-F1
#
_entry.id   AF-A0A379WB40-F1
#
_cell.length_a   1.000
_cell.length_b   1.000
_cell.length_c   1.000
_cell.angle_alpha   90.00
_cell.angle_beta   90.00
_cell.angle_gamma   90.00
#
_symmetry.space_group_name_H-M   'P 1'
#
loop_
_entity.id
_entity.type
_entity.pdbx_description
1 polymer ?
#
loop_
_entity_poly.entity_id
_entity_poly.type
_entity_poly.pdbx_seq_one_letter_code
_entity_poly.pdbx_strand_id
1 'polypeptide(L)'
;MQEVKIYTASPSDLSPPVQSESFCVDMVLASDYAELEAKYAALAADNDKAMESLKQGDAVVKLAHEKFSALAAENETLKYQEPKLAAMMSCLDAFYSDDDVPERAMMTAYNILRKSVGTPATDAFLAEMRAQAHKEGAYFVANRMLAAWDAGFIDDTAKNAADIARMILTSTEFMADAPEGDLIAHSPMALSKISPPSFAKECSHDYGNLKLRRSADDTLQNLRRLFQSR
;
A
#
# COMPACT_ATOMS: atom_id res chain seq x y z
N MET A 1 -25.89 -1.04 26.40
CA MET A 1 -25.50 -0.36 27.66
C MET A 1 -26.08 -1.20 28.78
N GLN A 2 -25.23 -1.90 29.55
CA GLN A 2 -25.69 -2.71 30.67
C GLN A 2 -26.17 -1.72 31.76
N GLU A 3 -27.36 -1.94 32.32
CA GLU A 3 -27.88 -1.07 33.37
C GLU A 3 -26.94 -1.02 34.57
N VAL A 4 -26.72 0.17 35.12
CA VAL A 4 -26.01 0.35 36.38
C VAL A 4 -26.86 -0.30 37.47
N LYS A 5 -26.34 -1.37 38.09
CA LYS A 5 -27.02 -2.03 39.19
C LYS A 5 -26.82 -1.21 40.46
N ILE A 6 -27.93 -0.71 40.98
CA ILE A 6 -27.98 -0.01 42.25
C ILE A 6 -28.57 -0.99 43.27
N TYR A 7 -27.85 -1.18 44.37
CA TYR A 7 -28.26 -2.01 45.48
C TYR A 7 -28.72 -1.12 46.63
N THR A 8 -29.76 -1.51 47.34
CA THR A 8 -30.29 -0.74 48.47
C THR A 8 -29.99 -1.48 49.77
N ALA A 9 -29.42 -0.80 50.77
CA ALA A 9 -29.10 -1.36 52.08
C ALA A 9 -29.50 -0.41 53.23
N SER A 10 -29.65 -0.92 54.46
CA SER A 10 -29.86 -0.09 55.64
C SER A 10 -28.54 0.58 56.04
N PRO A 11 -28.55 1.85 56.50
CA PRO A 11 -27.33 2.53 56.96
C PRO A 11 -26.60 1.78 58.11
N SER A 12 -27.36 1.00 58.89
CA SER A 12 -26.89 0.15 59.98
C SER A 12 -26.06 -1.05 59.53
N ASP A 13 -26.30 -1.54 58.31
CA ASP A 13 -25.67 -2.75 57.77
C ASP A 13 -24.30 -2.45 57.11
N LEU A 14 -23.90 -1.18 57.09
CA LEU A 14 -22.65 -0.70 56.50
C LEU A 14 -21.52 -0.70 57.53
N SER A 15 -20.28 -0.85 57.05
CA SER A 15 -19.09 -0.78 57.89
C SER A 15 -18.10 0.25 57.34
N PRO A 16 -17.84 1.37 58.05
CA PRO A 16 -18.52 1.78 59.28
C PRO A 16 -20.00 2.17 59.03
N PRO A 17 -20.88 2.08 60.05
CA PRO A 17 -22.29 2.47 59.90
C PRO A 17 -22.41 3.94 59.52
N VAL A 18 -23.29 4.24 58.56
CA VAL A 18 -23.51 5.61 58.11
C VAL A 18 -24.64 6.21 58.93
N GLN A 19 -24.40 7.37 59.55
CA GLN A 19 -25.45 8.12 60.23
C GLN A 19 -26.27 8.89 59.19
N SER A 20 -27.35 8.29 58.70
CA SER A 20 -28.34 8.99 57.85
C SER A 20 -29.73 8.87 58.47
N GLU A 21 -30.54 9.92 58.32
CA GLU A 21 -31.95 9.90 58.74
C GLU A 21 -32.85 9.09 57.79
N SER A 22 -32.32 8.61 56.65
CA SER A 22 -33.02 7.78 55.69
C SER A 22 -33.05 6.30 56.11
N PHE A 23 -34.19 5.65 55.84
CA PHE A 23 -34.40 4.20 56.12
C PHE A 23 -33.50 3.29 55.26
N CYS A 24 -33.08 3.77 54.09
CA CYS A 24 -32.24 3.03 53.15
C CYS A 24 -31.22 3.94 52.46
N VAL A 25 -30.16 3.32 51.93
CA VAL A 25 -29.06 3.94 51.19
C VAL A 25 -28.84 3.15 49.91
N ASP A 26 -28.66 3.86 48.80
CA ASP A 26 -28.29 3.29 47.52
C ASP A 26 -26.77 3.13 47.42
N MET A 27 -26.33 1.99 46.90
CA MET A 27 -24.93 1.59 46.83
C MET A 27 -24.60 0.95 45.49
N VAL A 28 -23.33 1.08 45.12
CA VAL A 28 -22.72 0.36 44.02
C VAL A 28 -21.63 -0.54 44.60
N LEU A 29 -21.63 -1.81 44.24
CA LEU A 29 -20.58 -2.72 44.67
C LEU A 29 -19.24 -2.31 44.06
N ALA A 30 -18.16 -2.45 44.83
CA ALA A 30 -16.81 -2.14 44.36
C ALA A 30 -16.44 -2.96 43.10
N SER A 31 -16.94 -4.19 42.98
CA SER A 31 -16.79 -5.03 41.78
C SER A 31 -17.41 -4.38 40.55
N ASP A 32 -18.67 -3.92 40.67
CA ASP A 32 -19.44 -3.36 39.56
C ASP A 32 -18.85 -2.00 39.14
N TYR A 33 -18.33 -1.25 40.11
CA TYR A 33 -17.60 0.00 39.86
C TYR A 33 -16.25 -0.25 39.15
N ALA A 34 -15.47 -1.25 39.58
CA ALA A 34 -14.22 -1.62 38.93
C ALA A 34 -14.43 -2.11 37.48
N GLU A 35 -15.48 -2.88 37.23
CA GLU A 35 -15.87 -3.28 35.88
C GLU A 35 -16.23 -2.07 35.00
N LEU A 36 -16.92 -1.08 35.57
CA LEU A 36 -17.29 0.14 34.87
C LEU A 36 -16.04 0.97 34.54
N GLU A 37 -15.12 1.16 35.48
CA GLU A 37 -13.84 1.83 35.26
C GLU A 37 -13.01 1.15 34.16
N ALA A 38 -12.96 -0.19 34.17
CA ALA A 38 -12.27 -0.95 33.13
C ALA A 38 -12.91 -0.74 31.73
N LYS A 39 -14.24 -0.68 31.64
CA LYS A 39 -14.96 -0.39 30.38
C LYS A 39 -14.71 1.05 29.91
N TYR A 40 -14.71 2.03 30.81
CA TYR A 40 -14.37 3.41 30.48
C TYR A 40 -12.94 3.54 29.99
N ALA A 41 -11.99 2.87 30.63
CA ALA A 41 -10.59 2.84 30.20
C ALA A 41 -10.44 2.21 28.81
N ALA A 42 -11.14 1.09 28.55
CA ALA A 42 -11.14 0.45 27.23
C ALA A 42 -11.76 1.36 26.15
N LEU A 43 -12.88 2.01 26.44
CA LEU A 43 -13.54 2.95 25.53
C LEU A 43 -12.67 4.18 25.25
N ALA A 44 -11.99 4.72 26.26
CA ALA A 44 -11.04 5.81 26.09
C ALA A 44 -9.90 5.40 25.16
N ALA A 45 -9.30 4.22 25.39
CA ALA A 45 -8.24 3.69 24.52
C ALA A 45 -8.72 3.45 23.08
N ASP A 46 -9.94 2.97 22.87
CA ASP A 46 -10.49 2.78 21.52
C ASP A 46 -10.84 4.10 20.85
N ASN A 47 -11.33 5.10 21.59
CA ASN A 47 -11.53 6.46 21.09
C ASN A 47 -10.21 7.10 20.66
N ASP A 48 -9.12 6.91 21.43
CA ASP A 48 -7.79 7.41 21.07
C ASP A 48 -7.31 6.77 19.76
N LYS A 49 -7.47 5.45 19.60
CA LYS A 49 -7.15 4.75 18.34
C LYS A 49 -8.01 5.24 17.17
N ALA A 50 -9.29 5.48 17.39
CA ALA A 50 -10.20 5.99 16.37
C ALA A 50 -9.81 7.40 15.93
N MET A 51 -9.47 8.28 16.89
CA MET A 51 -8.98 9.63 16.61
C MET A 51 -7.68 9.60 15.81
N GLU A 52 -6.76 8.69 16.15
CA GLU A 52 -5.51 8.53 15.40
C GLU A 52 -5.77 8.02 13.97
N SER A 53 -6.67 7.05 13.81
CA SER A 53 -7.08 6.53 12.50
C SER A 53 -7.74 7.63 11.64
N LEU A 54 -8.55 8.50 12.23
CA LEU A 54 -9.15 9.65 11.55
C LEU A 54 -8.10 10.66 11.08
N LYS A 55 -7.13 11.01 11.94
CA LYS A 55 -6.03 11.91 11.55
C LYS A 55 -5.22 11.34 10.38
N GLN A 56 -4.94 10.04 10.40
CA GLN A 56 -4.26 9.37 9.29
C GLN A 56 -5.12 9.40 8.01
N GLY A 57 -6.43 9.18 8.13
CA GLY A 57 -7.38 9.31 7.03
C GLY A 57 -7.39 10.71 6.41
N ASP A 58 -7.47 11.76 7.24
CA ASP A 58 -7.46 13.15 6.78
C ASP A 58 -6.16 13.50 6.06
N ALA A 59 -5.02 13.02 6.55
CA ALA A 59 -3.73 13.21 5.89
C ALA A 59 -3.68 12.56 4.49
N VAL A 60 -4.23 11.34 4.35
CA VAL A 60 -4.32 10.64 3.06
C VAL A 60 -5.24 11.38 2.09
N VAL A 61 -6.40 11.84 2.56
CA VAL A 61 -7.36 12.59 1.73
C VAL A 61 -6.75 13.90 1.24
N LYS A 62 -6.07 14.62 2.13
CA LYS A 62 -5.38 15.88 1.77
C LYS A 62 -4.31 15.65 0.70
N LEU A 63 -3.44 14.67 0.89
CA LEU A 63 -2.41 14.33 -0.09
C LEU A 63 -3.00 13.92 -1.45
N ALA A 64 -4.07 13.12 -1.44
CA ALA A 64 -4.76 12.74 -2.67
C ALA A 64 -5.36 13.96 -3.39
N HIS A 65 -5.99 14.87 -2.64
CA HIS A 65 -6.55 16.09 -3.19
C HIS A 65 -5.48 17.00 -3.83
N GLU A 66 -4.33 17.15 -3.19
CA GLU A 66 -3.19 17.90 -3.73
C GLU A 66 -2.70 17.30 -5.06
N LYS A 67 -2.54 15.97 -5.13
CA LYS A 67 -2.12 15.26 -6.36
C LYS A 67 -3.13 15.41 -7.49
N PHE A 68 -4.41 15.19 -7.21
CA PHE A 68 -5.45 15.36 -8.24
C PHE A 68 -5.59 16.80 -8.71
N SER A 69 -5.40 17.77 -7.81
CA SER A 69 -5.39 19.18 -8.19
C SER A 69 -4.21 19.52 -9.10
N ALA A 70 -3.02 18.97 -8.83
CA ALA A 70 -1.87 19.14 -9.72
C ALA A 70 -2.11 18.51 -11.11
N LEU A 71 -2.65 17.30 -11.16
CA LEU A 71 -3.02 16.64 -12.42
C LEU A 71 -4.11 17.39 -13.19
N ALA A 72 -5.10 17.94 -12.49
CA ALA A 72 -6.15 18.75 -13.10
C ALA A 72 -5.57 20.05 -13.69
N ALA A 73 -4.68 20.73 -12.96
CA ALA A 73 -4.00 21.91 -13.44
C ALA A 73 -3.15 21.60 -14.69
N GLU A 74 -2.37 20.51 -14.66
CA GLU A 74 -1.61 20.03 -15.82
C GLU A 74 -2.51 19.76 -17.02
N ASN A 75 -3.63 19.04 -16.84
CA ASN A 75 -4.61 18.77 -17.89
C ASN A 75 -5.20 20.03 -18.52
N GLU A 76 -5.48 21.07 -17.74
CA GLU A 76 -5.94 22.35 -18.29
C GLU A 76 -4.84 23.05 -19.10
N THR A 77 -3.59 22.99 -18.66
CA THR A 77 -2.46 23.56 -19.42
C THR A 77 -2.18 22.81 -20.72
N LEU A 78 -2.34 21.48 -20.73
CA LEU A 78 -2.13 20.63 -21.90
C LEU A 78 -3.04 20.99 -23.08
N LYS A 79 -4.28 21.44 -22.81
CA LYS A 79 -5.23 21.85 -23.87
C LYS A 79 -4.73 23.02 -24.71
N TYR A 80 -3.89 23.87 -24.13
CA TYR A 80 -3.40 25.11 -24.75
C TYR A 80 -1.87 25.13 -24.87
N GLN A 81 -1.21 23.98 -24.69
CA GLN A 81 0.24 23.91 -24.77
C GLN A 81 0.69 23.98 -26.23
N GLU A 82 1.50 24.98 -26.52
CA GLU A 82 2.18 25.09 -27.80
C GLU A 82 3.57 24.46 -27.73
N PRO A 83 4.00 23.72 -28.76
CA PRO A 83 5.33 23.15 -28.78
C PRO A 83 6.39 24.26 -28.77
N LYS A 84 7.48 24.04 -28.05
CA LYS A 84 8.59 25.00 -28.03
C LYS A 84 9.22 25.11 -29.42
N LEU A 85 9.73 26.29 -29.77
CA LEU A 85 10.38 26.54 -31.05
C LEU A 85 11.46 25.49 -31.40
N ALA A 86 12.27 25.07 -30.42
CA ALA A 86 13.28 24.04 -30.60
C ALA A 86 12.69 22.66 -31.00
N ALA A 87 11.52 22.31 -30.46
CA ALA A 87 10.82 21.09 -30.83
C ALA A 87 10.20 21.18 -32.22
N MET A 88 9.66 22.35 -32.60
CA MET A 88 9.21 22.61 -33.97
C MET A 88 10.35 22.49 -34.98
N MET A 89 11.53 23.06 -34.67
CA MET A 89 12.72 22.94 -35.54
C MET A 89 13.18 21.48 -35.67
N SER A 90 13.30 20.76 -34.56
CA SER A 90 13.69 19.33 -34.58
C SER A 90 12.67 18.46 -35.33
N CYS A 91 11.37 18.80 -35.22
CA CYS A 91 10.30 18.17 -35.97
C CYS A 91 10.43 18.38 -37.47
N LEU A 92 10.75 19.61 -37.91
CA LEU A 92 10.97 19.92 -39.33
C LEU A 92 12.22 19.23 -39.86
N ASP A 93 13.33 19.22 -39.09
CA ASP A 93 14.55 18.52 -39.48
C ASP A 93 14.31 17.02 -39.68
N ALA A 94 13.56 16.39 -38.78
CA ALA A 94 13.18 14.98 -38.90
C ALA A 94 12.16 14.70 -40.01
N PHE A 95 11.39 15.70 -40.42
CA PHE A 95 10.45 15.57 -41.53
C PHE A 95 11.16 15.64 -42.89
N TYR A 96 12.16 16.51 -43.03
CA TYR A 96 12.92 16.68 -44.28
C TYR A 96 14.14 15.75 -44.40
N SER A 97 14.46 14.95 -43.39
CA SER A 97 15.58 14.02 -43.44
C SER A 97 15.26 12.69 -44.14
N ASP A 98 13.98 12.43 -44.43
CA ASP A 98 13.48 11.16 -44.94
C ASP A 98 12.47 11.38 -46.08
N ASP A 99 13.01 11.71 -47.25
CA ASP A 99 12.23 12.01 -48.47
C ASP A 99 11.64 10.76 -49.14
N ASP A 100 12.09 9.55 -48.74
CA ASP A 100 11.70 8.30 -49.39
C ASP A 100 10.35 7.75 -48.87
N VAL A 101 10.02 8.01 -47.60
CA VAL A 101 8.79 7.50 -46.95
C VAL A 101 8.11 8.61 -46.14
N PRO A 102 7.19 9.38 -46.75
CA PRO A 102 6.53 10.52 -46.12
C PRO A 102 5.81 10.19 -44.81
N GLU A 103 5.22 9.00 -44.71
CA GLU A 103 4.51 8.56 -43.49
C GLU A 103 5.48 8.33 -42.32
N ARG A 104 6.69 7.82 -42.59
CA ARG A 104 7.71 7.57 -41.57
C ARG A 104 8.32 8.88 -41.08
N ALA A 105 8.60 9.79 -42.00
CA ALA A 105 9.04 11.15 -41.69
C ALA A 105 8.02 11.87 -40.81
N MET A 106 6.73 11.82 -41.20
CA MET A 106 5.63 12.43 -40.45
C MET A 106 5.45 11.82 -39.06
N MET A 107 5.54 10.50 -38.91
CA MET A 107 5.44 9.84 -37.60
C MET A 107 6.63 10.19 -36.68
N THR A 108 7.83 10.32 -37.24
CA THR A 108 9.02 10.70 -36.47
C THR A 108 8.91 12.14 -35.97
N ALA A 109 8.52 13.05 -36.88
CA ALA A 109 8.22 14.45 -36.59
C ALA A 109 7.13 14.61 -35.51
N TYR A 110 6.01 13.89 -35.65
CA TYR A 110 4.94 13.87 -34.65
C TYR A 110 5.41 13.39 -33.28
N ASN A 111 6.21 12.33 -33.23
CA ASN A 111 6.74 11.81 -31.97
C ASN A 111 7.67 12.80 -31.26
N ILE A 112 8.44 13.61 -32.00
CA ILE A 112 9.28 14.67 -31.44
C ILE A 112 8.42 15.74 -30.78
N LEU A 113 7.38 16.22 -31.47
CA LEU A 113 6.45 17.21 -30.90
C LEU A 113 5.76 16.67 -29.66
N ARG A 114 5.24 15.43 -29.72
CA ARG A 114 4.58 14.78 -28.58
C ARG A 114 5.49 14.66 -27.36
N LYS A 115 6.74 14.24 -27.55
CA LYS A 115 7.72 14.10 -26.46
C LYS A 115 8.21 15.44 -25.90
N SER A 116 8.10 16.52 -26.66
CA SER A 116 8.48 17.86 -26.20
C SER A 116 7.49 18.46 -25.20
N VAL A 117 6.27 17.91 -25.16
CA VAL A 117 5.24 18.26 -24.20
C VAL A 117 5.54 17.53 -22.89
N GLY A 118 5.95 18.29 -21.87
CA GLY A 118 6.25 17.73 -20.55
C GLY A 118 5.00 17.60 -19.71
N THR A 119 4.86 16.46 -19.03
CA THR A 119 3.75 16.14 -18.12
C THR A 119 4.26 15.78 -16.72
N PRO A 120 4.92 16.72 -16.01
CA PRO A 120 5.62 16.43 -14.75
C PRO A 120 4.72 15.87 -13.64
N ALA A 121 3.46 16.30 -13.53
CA ALA A 121 2.52 15.78 -12.53
C ALA A 121 2.11 14.34 -12.86
N THR A 122 1.84 14.06 -14.15
CA THR A 122 1.59 12.69 -14.62
C THR A 122 2.81 11.80 -14.44
N ASP A 123 4.01 12.28 -14.78
CA ASP A 123 5.26 11.52 -14.64
C ASP A 123 5.54 11.18 -13.18
N ALA A 124 5.36 12.14 -12.26
CA ALA A 124 5.50 11.91 -10.83
C ALA A 124 4.48 10.89 -10.30
N PHE A 125 3.22 10.98 -10.74
CA PHE A 125 2.17 10.01 -10.39
C PHE A 125 2.50 8.60 -10.90
N LEU A 126 2.96 8.48 -12.14
CA LEU A 126 3.36 7.20 -12.72
C LEU A 126 4.60 6.62 -12.04
N ALA A 127 5.58 7.45 -11.67
CA ALA A 127 6.75 7.02 -10.90
C ALA A 127 6.35 6.45 -9.53
N GLU A 128 5.45 7.12 -8.82
CA GLU A 128 4.91 6.62 -7.55
C GLU A 128 4.16 5.29 -7.73
N MET A 129 3.31 5.18 -8.76
CA MET A 129 2.59 3.94 -9.05
C MET A 129 3.53 2.78 -9.39
N ARG A 130 4.59 3.03 -10.16
CA ARG A 130 5.64 2.02 -10.43
C ARG A 130 6.35 1.61 -9.15
N ALA A 131 6.78 2.57 -8.32
CA ALA A 131 7.42 2.27 -7.04
C ALA A 131 6.52 1.42 -6.12
N GLN A 132 5.22 1.70 -6.11
CA GLN A 132 4.24 0.89 -5.39
C GLN A 132 4.09 -0.51 -6.00
N ALA A 133 3.99 -0.62 -7.32
CA ALA A 133 3.90 -1.90 -8.02
C ALA A 133 5.14 -2.77 -7.79
N HIS A 134 6.34 -2.18 -7.71
CA HIS A 134 7.58 -2.91 -7.41
C HIS A 134 7.54 -3.51 -6.00
N LYS A 135 7.05 -2.75 -5.02
CA LYS A 135 6.86 -3.25 -3.64
C LYS A 135 5.87 -4.40 -3.63
N GLU A 136 4.72 -4.24 -4.28
CA GLU A 136 3.68 -5.28 -4.36
C GLU A 136 4.16 -6.53 -5.09
N GLY A 137 4.93 -6.38 -6.16
CA GLY A 137 5.57 -7.48 -6.88
C GLY A 137 6.56 -8.26 -5.99
N ALA A 138 7.39 -7.58 -5.21
CA ALA A 138 8.30 -8.24 -4.27
C ALA A 138 7.56 -8.99 -3.16
N TYR A 139 6.49 -8.41 -2.61
CA TYR A 139 5.61 -9.11 -1.67
C TYR A 139 4.99 -10.37 -2.30
N PHE A 140 4.50 -10.26 -3.53
CA PHE A 140 3.93 -11.39 -4.25
C PHE A 140 4.95 -12.52 -4.43
N VAL A 141 6.17 -12.20 -4.88
CA VAL A 141 7.23 -13.20 -5.08
C VAL A 141 7.64 -13.83 -3.74
N ALA A 142 7.87 -13.04 -2.70
CA ALA A 142 8.23 -13.55 -1.37
C ALA A 142 7.14 -14.47 -0.79
N ASN A 143 5.88 -14.07 -0.88
CA ASN A 143 4.74 -14.86 -0.41
C ASN A 143 4.62 -16.19 -1.16
N ARG A 144 4.74 -16.15 -2.49
CA ARG A 144 4.59 -17.34 -3.32
C ARG A 144 5.76 -18.31 -3.13
N MET A 145 6.96 -17.79 -2.89
CA MET A 145 8.13 -18.58 -2.54
C MET A 145 7.97 -19.27 -1.18
N LEU A 146 7.52 -18.55 -0.15
CA LEU A 146 7.26 -19.15 1.17
C LEU A 146 6.15 -20.20 1.12
N ALA A 147 5.09 -19.97 0.35
CA ALA A 147 4.03 -20.94 0.15
C ALA A 147 4.52 -22.21 -0.58
N ALA A 148 5.42 -22.07 -1.55
CA ALA A 148 6.03 -23.21 -2.24
C ALA A 148 6.93 -24.04 -1.30
N TRP A 149 7.64 -23.39 -0.38
CA TRP A 149 8.37 -24.07 0.70
C TRP A 149 7.44 -24.83 1.64
N ASP A 150 6.38 -24.19 2.14
CA ASP A 150 5.41 -24.82 3.06
C ASP A 150 4.69 -26.02 2.41
N ALA A 151 4.41 -25.93 1.11
CA ALA A 151 3.83 -27.03 0.33
C ALA A 151 4.84 -28.13 -0.08
N GLY A 152 6.12 -28.00 0.28
CA GLY A 152 7.16 -28.98 -0.01
C GLY A 152 7.68 -29.00 -1.46
N PHE A 153 7.38 -27.98 -2.26
CA PHE A 153 7.95 -27.83 -3.61
C PHE A 153 9.41 -27.33 -3.60
N ILE A 154 9.83 -26.71 -2.49
CA ILE A 154 11.21 -26.25 -2.27
C ILE A 154 11.78 -27.05 -1.10
N ASP A 155 12.77 -27.89 -1.38
CA ASP A 155 13.49 -28.68 -0.37
C ASP A 155 14.61 -27.85 0.25
N ASP A 156 14.26 -27.01 1.22
CA ASP A 156 15.19 -26.13 1.94
C ASP A 156 14.81 -25.98 3.41
N THR A 157 15.74 -25.48 4.22
CA THR A 157 15.43 -25.21 5.63
C THR A 157 14.51 -24.00 5.80
N ALA A 158 13.64 -24.01 6.81
CA ALA A 158 12.78 -22.86 7.16
C ALA A 158 13.58 -21.56 7.30
N LYS A 159 14.81 -21.66 7.82
CA LYS A 159 15.72 -20.52 7.97
C LYS A 159 16.14 -19.97 6.60
N ASN A 160 16.59 -20.83 5.69
CA ASN A 160 16.98 -20.42 4.34
C ASN A 160 15.80 -19.82 3.58
N ALA A 161 14.61 -20.43 3.68
CA ALA A 161 13.40 -19.93 3.04
C ALA A 161 13.04 -18.52 3.54
N ALA A 162 13.08 -18.31 4.85
CA ALA A 162 12.87 -16.99 5.46
C ALA A 162 13.97 -15.98 5.12
N ASP A 163 15.24 -16.39 5.05
CA ASP A 163 16.36 -15.53 4.65
C ASP A 163 16.20 -15.04 3.20
N ILE A 164 15.83 -15.93 2.28
CA ILE A 164 15.56 -15.58 0.88
C ILE A 164 14.34 -14.65 0.76
N ALA A 165 13.24 -14.97 1.44
CA ALA A 165 12.05 -14.11 1.45
C ALA A 165 12.36 -12.72 1.99
N ARG A 166 13.16 -12.62 3.07
CA ARG A 166 13.64 -11.34 3.59
C ARG A 166 14.51 -10.60 2.58
N MET A 167 15.43 -11.29 1.91
CA MET A 167 16.29 -10.71 0.89
C MET A 167 15.46 -10.07 -0.25
N ILE A 168 14.41 -10.76 -0.72
CA ILE A 168 13.45 -10.25 -1.72
C ILE A 168 12.70 -9.02 -1.21
N LEU A 169 12.25 -9.02 0.05
CA LEU A 169 11.54 -7.87 0.61
C LEU A 169 12.47 -6.67 0.81
N THR A 170 13.69 -6.89 1.30
CA THR A 170 14.69 -5.83 1.47
C THR A 170 15.22 -5.31 0.15
N SER A 171 15.13 -6.08 -0.95
CA SER A 171 15.54 -5.57 -2.26
C SER A 171 14.65 -4.41 -2.72
N THR A 172 13.42 -4.28 -2.21
CA THR A 172 12.53 -3.15 -2.53
C THR A 172 13.09 -1.79 -2.11
N GLU A 173 13.99 -1.74 -1.13
CA GLU A 173 14.68 -0.52 -0.69
C GLU A 173 15.60 0.04 -1.79
N PHE A 174 16.02 -0.79 -2.74
CA PHE A 174 16.89 -0.41 -3.86
C PHE A 174 16.12 -0.19 -5.18
N MET A 175 14.79 -0.34 -5.18
CA MET A 175 13.96 -0.33 -6.40
C MET A 175 13.22 0.99 -6.66
N ALA A 176 13.35 1.98 -5.77
CA ALA A 176 12.64 3.26 -5.89
C ALA A 176 13.08 4.07 -7.13
N ASP A 177 14.34 3.94 -7.53
CA ASP A 177 14.96 4.71 -8.63
C ASP A 177 15.39 3.84 -9.82
N ALA A 178 14.88 2.60 -9.90
CA ALA A 178 15.25 1.69 -10.98
C ALA A 178 14.79 2.25 -12.35
N PRO A 179 15.68 2.38 -13.35
CA PRO A 179 15.33 2.91 -14.66
C PRO A 179 14.33 2.01 -15.38
N GLU A 180 13.52 2.62 -16.25
CA GLU A 180 12.47 1.94 -16.99
C GLU A 180 13.05 0.86 -17.91
N GLY A 181 12.92 -0.41 -17.51
CA GLY A 181 13.41 -1.57 -18.25
C GLY A 181 14.23 -2.57 -17.42
N ASP A 182 14.81 -2.15 -16.29
CA ASP A 182 15.69 -3.01 -15.47
C ASP A 182 14.97 -4.22 -14.88
N LEU A 183 13.66 -4.13 -14.68
CA LEU A 183 12.83 -5.21 -14.11
C LEU A 183 12.24 -6.16 -15.16
N ILE A 184 12.32 -5.80 -16.45
CA ILE A 184 11.84 -6.63 -17.57
C ILE A 184 12.99 -7.47 -18.14
N ALA A 185 14.24 -7.14 -17.77
CA ALA A 185 15.45 -7.77 -18.29
C ALA A 185 15.82 -9.08 -17.57
N HIS A 186 14.92 -10.08 -17.60
CA HIS A 186 15.42 -11.44 -17.73
C HIS A 186 15.64 -11.69 -19.21
N SER A 187 16.90 -11.89 -19.61
CA SER A 187 17.23 -12.33 -20.96
C SER A 187 16.27 -13.47 -21.36
N PRO A 188 15.74 -13.50 -22.60
CA PRO A 188 14.89 -14.60 -23.08
C PRO A 188 15.51 -15.99 -22.83
N MET A 189 16.84 -16.03 -22.73
CA MET A 189 17.65 -17.20 -22.43
C MET A 189 17.54 -17.71 -20.97
N ALA A 190 17.14 -16.85 -20.02
CA ALA A 190 16.87 -17.22 -18.63
C ALA A 190 15.45 -17.79 -18.47
N LEU A 191 14.46 -17.17 -19.12
CA LEU A 191 13.07 -17.63 -19.11
C LEU A 191 12.89 -18.98 -19.83
N SER A 192 13.64 -19.23 -20.91
CA SER A 192 13.61 -20.51 -21.64
C SER A 192 14.16 -21.71 -20.84
N LYS A 193 14.94 -21.45 -19.79
CA LYS A 193 15.49 -22.48 -18.90
C LYS A 193 14.56 -22.86 -17.75
N ILE A 194 13.54 -22.05 -17.48
CA ILE A 194 12.70 -22.16 -16.28
C ILE A 194 11.24 -22.55 -16.63
N SER A 195 10.80 -22.36 -17.87
CA SER A 195 9.41 -22.61 -18.29
C SER A 195 9.25 -23.91 -19.10
N PRO A 196 8.39 -24.88 -18.70
CA PRO A 196 7.86 -25.86 -19.64
C PRO A 196 6.97 -25.12 -20.67
N PRO A 197 6.92 -25.58 -21.94
CA PRO A 197 6.37 -24.82 -23.07
C PRO A 197 4.89 -24.39 -22.94
N SER A 198 4.15 -24.88 -21.93
CA SER A 198 2.76 -24.52 -21.65
C SER A 198 2.57 -23.20 -20.90
N PHE A 199 3.59 -22.66 -20.19
CA PHE A 199 3.39 -21.51 -19.28
C PHE A 199 3.57 -20.13 -19.94
N ALA A 200 4.20 -20.06 -21.11
CA ALA A 200 4.52 -18.80 -21.79
C ALA A 200 3.31 -18.02 -22.34
N LYS A 201 2.10 -18.60 -22.31
CA LYS A 201 0.88 -17.96 -22.82
C LYS A 201 0.09 -17.16 -21.78
N GLU A 202 0.31 -17.35 -20.49
CA GLU A 202 -0.53 -16.74 -19.43
C GLU A 202 -0.01 -15.38 -18.93
N CYS A 203 1.27 -15.04 -19.13
CA CYS A 203 1.85 -13.80 -18.59
C CYS A 203 1.39 -12.49 -19.27
N SER A 204 0.54 -12.53 -20.31
CA SER A 204 0.17 -11.32 -21.07
C SER A 204 -1.23 -10.78 -20.80
N HIS A 205 -2.06 -11.39 -19.96
CA HIS A 205 -3.49 -11.02 -19.86
C HIS A 205 -4.05 -10.60 -18.49
N ASP A 206 -3.42 -10.93 -17.37
CA ASP A 206 -4.03 -10.71 -16.04
C ASP A 206 -3.31 -9.65 -15.18
N TYR A 207 -3.17 -8.42 -15.71
CA TYR A 207 -2.87 -7.24 -14.88
C TYR A 207 -4.15 -6.52 -14.42
N GLY A 208 -5.20 -7.27 -14.09
CA GLY A 208 -6.48 -6.73 -13.64
C GLY A 208 -6.83 -7.22 -12.23
N ASN A 209 -6.75 -6.31 -11.24
CA ASN A 209 -7.26 -6.46 -9.87
C ASN A 209 -6.52 -7.42 -8.92
N LEU A 210 -5.35 -7.00 -8.43
CA LEU A 210 -4.78 -7.58 -7.21
C LEU A 210 -5.03 -6.64 -6.01
N LYS A 211 -6.15 -6.83 -5.30
CA LYS A 211 -6.39 -6.18 -4.00
C LYS A 211 -5.45 -6.77 -2.94
N LEU A 212 -4.21 -6.27 -2.85
CA LEU A 212 -3.17 -6.75 -1.92
C LEU A 212 -3.05 -5.96 -0.60
N ARG A 213 -4.04 -5.13 -0.23
CA ARG A 213 -3.94 -4.26 0.97
C ARG A 213 -4.06 -4.94 2.35
N ARG A 214 -4.18 -6.27 2.44
CA ARG A 214 -4.23 -6.99 3.75
C ARG A 214 -3.10 -8.00 4.00
N SER A 215 -2.28 -8.33 2.99
CA SER A 215 -1.34 -9.45 3.09
C SER A 215 0.03 -9.10 3.67
N ALA A 216 0.50 -7.85 3.61
CA ALA A 216 1.85 -7.50 4.04
C ALA A 216 2.04 -7.65 5.56
N ASP A 217 1.03 -7.28 6.36
CA ASP A 217 1.05 -7.45 7.81
C ASP A 217 0.99 -8.93 8.22
N ASP A 218 0.25 -9.75 7.48
CA ASP A 218 0.17 -11.20 7.71
C ASP A 218 1.51 -11.89 7.40
N THR A 219 2.22 -11.49 6.36
CA THR A 219 3.55 -12.04 6.04
C THR A 219 4.58 -11.65 7.10
N LEU A 220 4.58 -10.39 7.55
CA LEU A 220 5.46 -9.94 8.64
C LEU A 220 5.11 -10.61 9.97
N GLN A 221 3.83 -10.84 10.25
CA GLN A 221 3.38 -11.62 11.41
C GLN A 221 3.77 -13.09 11.30
N ASN A 222 3.65 -13.72 10.12
CA ASN A 222 4.05 -15.11 9.90
C ASN A 222 5.56 -15.27 10.05
N LEU A 223 6.35 -14.34 9.52
CA LEU A 223 7.79 -14.28 9.76
C LEU A 223 8.10 -14.08 11.25
N ARG A 224 7.42 -13.17 11.96
CA ARG A 224 7.59 -13.01 13.42
C ARG A 224 7.25 -14.27 14.20
N ARG A 225 6.15 -14.96 13.86
CA ARG A 225 5.76 -16.23 14.50
C ARG A 225 6.80 -17.33 14.26
N LEU A 226 7.35 -17.41 13.05
CA LEU A 226 8.46 -18.33 12.71
C LEU A 226 9.74 -18.06 13.51
N PHE A 227 10.00 -16.81 13.90
CA PHE A 227 11.17 -16.44 14.73
C PHE A 227 10.91 -16.52 16.24
N GLN A 228 9.65 -16.48 16.69
CA GLN A 228 9.25 -16.59 18.10
C GLN A 228 9.03 -18.03 18.58
N SER A 229 8.95 -19.01 17.68
CA SER A 229 8.81 -20.44 18.02
C SER A 229 10.15 -21.16 18.29
N ARG A 230 11.21 -20.42 18.65
CA ARG A 230 12.51 -20.95 19.11
C ARG A 230 12.69 -20.76 20.60
#